data_AF-A0A813STW8-F1
#
_entry.id   AF-A0A813STW8-F1
#
_cell.length_a   1.000
_cell.length_b   1.000
_cell.length_c   1.000
_cell.angle_alpha   90.00
_cell.angle_beta   90.00
_cell.angle_gamma   90.00
#
_symmetry.space_group_name_H-M   'P 1'
#
loop_
_entity.id
_entity.type
_entity.pdbx_description
1 polymer ?
#
loop_
_entity_poly.entity_id
_entity_poly.type
_entity_poly.pdbx_seq_one_letter_code
_entity_poly.pdbx_strand_id
1 'polypeptide(L)'
;MANMAKTMADLQDLSRMEDTASLERTKALDMESGQISEAVYWSCDQVADYIEMLGFPQYRECFLRNKVDGRRLILCNASRLNALGITDFKHIIFVAKSIRELLHIEEPYWNRSVSLPYMESIGRYLEQRSIIGRRADELDYETFTNETRDTKFQPILTNQGILNWN
;
A
#
# COMPACT_ATOMS: atom_id res chain seq x y z
N MET A 1 31.03 8.86 -28.36
CA MET A 1 29.73 9.36 -27.82
C MET A 1 28.62 8.32 -27.94
N ALA A 2 28.43 7.63 -29.08
CA ALA A 2 27.35 6.63 -29.24
C ALA A 2 27.46 5.35 -28.37
N ASN A 3 28.67 4.84 -28.11
CA ASN A 3 28.86 3.63 -27.28
C ASN A 3 28.50 3.83 -25.80
N MET A 4 28.64 5.05 -25.26
CA MET A 4 28.39 5.34 -23.84
C MET A 4 26.89 5.49 -23.55
N ALA A 5 26.12 6.01 -24.50
CA ALA A 5 24.66 6.09 -24.37
C ALA A 5 24.01 4.69 -24.45
N LYS A 6 24.56 3.80 -25.28
CA LYS A 6 24.08 2.41 -25.38
C LYS A 6 24.33 1.63 -24.09
N THR A 7 25.54 1.73 -23.52
CA THR A 7 25.85 1.08 -22.23
C THR A 7 25.04 1.65 -21.06
N MET A 8 24.72 2.95 -21.04
CA MET A 8 23.86 3.53 -20.00
C MET A 8 22.41 3.06 -20.11
N ALA A 9 21.88 2.90 -21.32
CA ALA A 9 20.54 2.32 -21.53
C ALA A 9 20.48 0.85 -21.10
N ASP A 10 21.48 0.05 -21.49
CA ASP A 10 21.58 -1.36 -21.13
C ASP A 10 21.67 -1.56 -19.59
N LEU A 11 22.39 -0.68 -18.87
CA LEU A 11 22.46 -0.70 -17.40
C LEU A 11 21.14 -0.30 -16.74
N GLN A 12 20.42 0.65 -17.32
CA GLN A 12 19.14 1.11 -16.79
C GLN A 12 18.03 0.07 -17.01
N ASP A 13 18.09 -0.68 -18.11
CA ASP A 13 17.21 -1.81 -18.37
C ASP A 13 17.52 -2.99 -17.44
N LEU A 14 18.80 -3.30 -17.17
CA LEU A 14 19.20 -4.30 -16.18
C LEU A 14 18.68 -3.99 -14.77
N SER A 15 18.83 -2.74 -14.30
CA SER A 15 18.29 -2.33 -12.98
C SER A 15 16.77 -2.48 -12.91
N ARG A 16 16.04 -2.18 -14.00
CA ARG A 16 14.57 -2.35 -14.05
C ARG A 16 14.15 -3.81 -14.04
N MET A 17 14.92 -4.67 -14.68
CA MET A 17 14.70 -6.13 -14.64
C MET A 17 14.94 -6.69 -13.23
N GLU A 18 15.93 -6.18 -12.50
CA GLU A 18 16.17 -6.56 -11.10
C GLU A 18 15.03 -6.08 -10.18
N ASP A 19 14.63 -4.81 -10.28
CA ASP A 19 13.58 -4.25 -9.42
C ASP A 19 12.20 -4.94 -9.67
N THR A 20 11.91 -5.34 -10.92
CA THR A 20 10.70 -6.12 -11.25
C THR A 20 10.77 -7.55 -10.75
N ALA A 21 11.94 -8.19 -10.81
CA ALA A 21 12.13 -9.52 -10.26
C ALA A 21 11.95 -9.56 -8.73
N SER A 22 12.43 -8.53 -8.02
CA SER A 22 12.22 -8.38 -6.57
C SER A 22 10.73 -8.31 -6.25
N LEU A 23 9.97 -7.49 -6.98
CA LEU A 23 8.54 -7.33 -6.78
C LEU A 23 7.76 -8.63 -7.00
N GLU A 24 8.06 -9.38 -8.06
CA GLU A 24 7.40 -10.65 -8.36
C GLU A 24 7.71 -11.71 -7.29
N ARG A 25 8.92 -11.71 -6.73
CA ARG A 25 9.27 -12.59 -5.60
C ARG A 25 8.46 -12.26 -4.36
N THR A 26 8.42 -11.00 -3.95
CA THR A 26 7.65 -10.55 -2.78
C THR A 26 6.17 -10.86 -2.97
N LYS A 27 5.63 -10.61 -4.17
CA LYS A 27 4.26 -10.99 -4.52
C LYS A 27 4.02 -12.48 -4.32
N ALA A 28 4.90 -13.36 -4.81
CA ALA A 28 4.73 -14.80 -4.63
C ALA A 28 4.71 -15.21 -3.15
N LEU A 29 5.60 -14.63 -2.33
CA LEU A 29 5.66 -14.89 -0.88
C LEU A 29 4.40 -14.41 -0.15
N ASP A 30 3.93 -13.21 -0.46
CA ASP A 30 2.72 -12.66 0.13
C ASP A 30 1.48 -13.50 -0.21
N MET A 31 1.39 -14.01 -1.45
CA MET A 31 0.30 -14.89 -1.88
C MET A 31 0.36 -16.25 -1.18
N GLU A 32 1.56 -16.78 -0.90
CA GLU A 32 1.75 -18.02 -0.15
C GLU A 32 1.30 -17.87 1.31
N SER A 33 1.54 -16.72 1.92
CA SER A 33 1.10 -16.43 3.31
C SER A 33 -0.42 -16.47 3.48
N GLY A 34 -1.18 -16.17 2.42
CA GLY A 34 -2.64 -16.10 2.42
C GLY A 34 -3.24 -15.00 3.32
N GLN A 35 -2.42 -14.15 3.94
CA GLN A 35 -2.87 -13.05 4.79
C GLN A 35 -2.99 -11.72 4.03
N ILE A 36 -2.19 -11.56 2.97
CA ILE A 36 -2.16 -10.34 2.17
C ILE A 36 -3.10 -10.47 0.99
N SER A 37 -3.91 -9.43 0.79
CA SER A 37 -4.82 -9.35 -0.34
C SER A 37 -4.08 -9.15 -1.66
N GLU A 38 -4.54 -9.84 -2.71
CA GLU A 38 -4.04 -9.64 -4.08
C GLU A 38 -4.21 -8.19 -4.55
N ALA A 39 -5.18 -7.46 -3.98
CA ALA A 39 -5.47 -6.08 -4.33
C ALA A 39 -4.29 -5.12 -4.15
N VAL A 40 -3.32 -5.45 -3.30
CA VAL A 40 -2.09 -4.66 -3.11
C VAL A 40 -1.28 -4.55 -4.42
N TYR A 41 -1.38 -5.56 -5.27
CA TYR A 41 -0.64 -5.70 -6.53
C TYR A 41 -1.45 -5.28 -7.76
N TRP A 42 -2.66 -4.75 -7.57
CA TRP A 42 -3.51 -4.35 -8.69
C TRP A 42 -2.95 -3.15 -9.45
N SER A 43 -3.14 -3.21 -10.77
CA SER A 43 -3.00 -2.08 -11.68
C SER A 43 -4.12 -1.05 -11.48
N CYS A 44 -3.95 0.15 -12.05
CA CYS A 44 -4.98 1.18 -12.00
C CYS A 44 -6.30 0.72 -12.64
N ASP A 45 -6.23 -0.07 -13.71
CA ASP A 45 -7.41 -0.61 -14.39
C ASP A 45 -8.16 -1.61 -13.49
N GLN A 46 -7.44 -2.53 -12.85
CA GLN A 46 -8.05 -3.49 -11.91
C GLN A 46 -8.71 -2.79 -10.72
N VAL A 47 -8.10 -1.74 -10.19
CA VAL A 47 -8.72 -0.92 -9.13
C VAL A 47 -9.99 -0.24 -9.65
N ALA A 48 -9.96 0.33 -10.85
CA ALA A 48 -11.10 1.01 -11.43
C ALA A 48 -12.26 0.04 -11.73
N ASP A 49 -11.96 -1.15 -12.24
CA ASP A 49 -12.93 -2.21 -12.50
C ASP A 49 -13.55 -2.74 -11.20
N TYR A 50 -12.77 -2.82 -10.10
CA TYR A 50 -13.31 -3.14 -8.78
C TYR A 50 -14.37 -2.13 -8.31
N ILE A 51 -14.11 -0.82 -8.48
CA ILE A 51 -15.07 0.23 -8.11
C ILE A 51 -16.34 0.18 -8.97
N GLU A 52 -16.20 -0.15 -10.25
CA GLU A 52 -17.35 -0.39 -11.14
C GLU A 52 -18.17 -1.61 -10.69
N MET A 53 -17.50 -2.72 -10.33
CA MET A 53 -18.15 -3.93 -9.80
C MET A 53 -18.88 -3.70 -8.47
N LEU A 54 -18.39 -2.77 -7.63
CA LEU A 54 -19.09 -2.34 -6.41
C LEU A 54 -20.40 -1.58 -6.69
N GLY A 55 -20.69 -1.26 -7.96
CA GLY A 55 -21.89 -0.55 -8.38
C GLY A 55 -21.70 0.95 -8.56
N PHE A 56 -20.45 1.43 -8.66
CA PHE A 56 -20.13 2.85 -8.84
C PHE A 56 -19.33 3.13 -10.14
N PRO A 57 -19.86 2.78 -11.33
CA PRO A 57 -19.19 3.04 -12.60
C PRO A 57 -18.84 4.52 -12.82
N GLN A 58 -19.62 5.45 -12.26
CA GLN A 58 -19.37 6.89 -12.35
C GLN A 58 -18.04 7.33 -11.71
N TYR A 59 -17.49 6.54 -10.78
CA TYR A 59 -16.22 6.85 -10.13
C TYR A 59 -15.03 6.19 -10.80
N ARG A 60 -15.23 5.27 -11.76
CA ARG A 60 -14.16 4.57 -12.47
C ARG A 60 -13.09 5.53 -13.01
N GLU A 61 -13.52 6.57 -13.72
CA GLU A 61 -12.62 7.56 -14.32
C GLU A 61 -11.88 8.39 -13.25
N CYS A 62 -12.49 8.60 -12.08
CA CYS A 62 -11.83 9.30 -10.97
C CYS A 62 -10.59 8.52 -10.49
N PHE A 63 -10.66 7.19 -10.41
CA PHE A 63 -9.52 6.36 -10.00
C PHE A 63 -8.43 6.28 -11.07
N LEU A 64 -8.82 6.14 -12.35
CA LEU A 64 -7.86 6.11 -13.47
C LEU A 64 -7.11 7.42 -13.63
N ARG A 65 -7.83 8.55 -13.64
CA ARG A 65 -7.22 9.88 -13.80
C ARG A 65 -6.23 10.22 -12.68
N ASN A 66 -6.51 9.76 -11.46
CA ASN A 66 -5.63 9.95 -10.31
C ASN A 66 -4.56 8.85 -10.16
N LYS A 67 -4.51 7.89 -11.10
CA LYS A 67 -3.54 6.77 -11.13
C LYS A 67 -3.51 6.00 -9.81
N VAL A 68 -4.69 5.66 -9.29
CA VAL A 68 -4.80 4.88 -8.06
C VAL A 68 -4.54 3.41 -8.38
N ASP A 69 -3.35 2.93 -8.00
CA ASP A 69 -2.95 1.52 -8.05
C ASP A 69 -3.22 0.83 -6.70
N GLY A 70 -2.99 -0.48 -6.63
CA GLY A 70 -3.19 -1.28 -5.41
C GLY A 70 -2.43 -0.73 -4.19
N ARG A 71 -1.23 -0.19 -4.39
CA ARG A 71 -0.45 0.46 -3.31
C ARG A 71 -1.06 1.77 -2.85
N ARG A 72 -1.55 2.61 -3.76
CA ARG A 72 -2.27 3.85 -3.41
C ARG A 72 -3.63 3.55 -2.79
N LEU A 73 -4.23 2.40 -3.08
CA LEU A 73 -5.48 1.95 -2.49
C LEU A 73 -5.36 1.79 -0.97
N ILE A 74 -4.20 1.36 -0.47
CA ILE A 74 -3.89 1.25 0.97
C ILE A 74 -4.11 2.59 1.68
N LEU A 75 -3.77 3.69 1.02
CA LEU A 75 -3.87 5.03 1.59
C LEU A 75 -5.26 5.65 1.43
N CYS A 76 -6.21 4.97 0.79
CA CYS A 76 -7.53 5.52 0.46
C CYS A 76 -8.48 5.58 1.66
N ASN A 77 -8.25 6.56 2.53
CA ASN A 77 -9.16 6.95 3.60
C ASN A 77 -10.33 7.80 3.07
N ALA A 78 -11.37 7.99 3.90
CA ALA A 78 -12.54 8.81 3.58
C ALA A 78 -12.18 10.21 3.03
N SER A 79 -11.17 10.86 3.62
CA SER A 79 -10.70 12.17 3.15
C SER A 79 -10.05 12.12 1.76
N ARG A 80 -9.34 11.03 1.43
CA ARG A 80 -8.76 10.85 0.09
C ARG A 80 -9.83 10.54 -0.95
N LEU A 81 -10.85 9.76 -0.59
CA LEU A 81 -12.00 9.50 -1.48
C LEU A 81 -12.73 10.79 -1.85
N ASN A 82 -12.90 11.70 -0.89
CA ASN A 82 -13.44 13.04 -1.17
C ASN A 82 -12.53 13.83 -2.13
N ALA A 83 -11.22 13.84 -1.87
CA ALA A 83 -10.24 14.50 -2.73
C ALA A 83 -10.16 13.90 -4.15
N LEU A 84 -10.47 12.61 -4.33
CA LEU A 84 -10.56 11.95 -5.64
C LEU A 84 -11.78 12.41 -6.46
N GLY A 85 -12.81 12.94 -5.80
CA GLY A 85 -14.05 13.43 -6.42
C GLY A 85 -15.32 12.69 -6.00
N ILE A 86 -15.25 11.79 -5.00
CA ILE A 86 -16.44 11.15 -4.44
C ILE A 86 -17.05 12.09 -3.41
N THR A 87 -18.14 12.77 -3.77
CA THR A 87 -18.76 13.80 -2.92
C THR A 87 -19.88 13.27 -2.04
N ASP A 88 -20.54 12.17 -2.43
CA ASP A 88 -21.64 11.59 -1.64
C ASP A 88 -21.08 10.84 -0.43
N PHE A 89 -21.45 11.30 0.77
CA PHE A 89 -21.03 10.71 2.03
C PHE A 89 -21.38 9.22 2.16
N LYS A 90 -22.53 8.78 1.64
CA LYS A 90 -22.91 7.36 1.68
C LYS A 90 -22.00 6.51 0.81
N HIS A 91 -21.61 7.03 -0.35
CA HIS A 91 -20.67 6.35 -1.24
C HIS A 91 -19.27 6.29 -0.61
N ILE A 92 -18.82 7.37 0.05
CA ILE A 92 -17.55 7.40 0.76
C ILE A 92 -17.51 6.32 1.85
N ILE A 93 -18.55 6.22 2.68
CA ILE A 93 -18.62 5.19 3.73
C ILE A 93 -18.56 3.79 3.12
N PHE A 94 -19.38 3.54 2.10
CA PHE A 94 -19.47 2.23 1.47
C PHE A 94 -18.13 1.83 0.84
N VAL A 95 -17.55 2.69 -0.01
CA VAL A 95 -16.28 2.41 -0.69
C VAL A 95 -15.13 2.28 0.32
N ALA A 96 -15.05 3.14 1.33
CA ALA A 96 -14.02 3.03 2.36
C ALA A 96 -14.12 1.72 3.15
N LYS A 97 -15.35 1.25 3.43
CA LYS A 97 -15.57 -0.04 4.08
C LYS A 97 -15.16 -1.19 3.15
N SER A 98 -15.59 -1.18 1.89
CA SER A 98 -15.25 -2.22 0.92
C SER A 98 -13.74 -2.32 0.65
N ILE A 99 -13.00 -1.20 0.67
CA ILE A 99 -11.54 -1.19 0.54
C ILE A 99 -10.89 -1.83 1.78
N ARG A 100 -11.37 -1.51 2.99
CA ARG A 100 -10.85 -2.11 4.23
C ARG A 100 -11.07 -3.62 4.26
N GLU A 101 -12.27 -4.07 3.89
CA GLU A 101 -12.60 -5.49 3.80
C GLU A 101 -11.74 -6.20 2.75
N LEU A 102 -11.52 -5.57 1.59
CA LEU A 102 -10.67 -6.09 0.52
C LEU A 102 -9.21 -6.26 0.97
N LEU A 103 -8.68 -5.33 1.76
CA LEU A 103 -7.28 -5.34 2.22
C LEU A 103 -7.08 -6.07 3.55
N HIS A 104 -8.14 -6.67 4.12
CA HIS A 104 -8.12 -7.30 5.44
C HIS A 104 -7.64 -6.36 6.55
N ILE A 105 -8.03 -5.08 6.48
CA ILE A 105 -7.71 -4.06 7.48
C ILE A 105 -8.89 -3.92 8.44
N GLU A 106 -8.62 -4.09 9.73
CA GLU A 106 -9.62 -3.89 10.79
C GLU A 106 -10.13 -2.44 10.86
N GLU A 107 -11.41 -2.27 11.22
CA GLU A 107 -11.98 -0.95 11.48
C GLU A 107 -11.36 -0.35 12.75
N PRO A 108 -10.92 0.92 12.75
CA PRO A 108 -10.45 1.55 13.98
C PRO A 108 -11.58 1.63 15.01
N TYR A 109 -11.46 0.87 16.10
CA TYR A 109 -12.39 0.91 17.21
C TYR A 109 -12.05 2.02 18.21
N TRP A 110 -13.08 2.69 18.71
CA TRP A 110 -12.95 3.76 19.72
C TRP A 110 -12.47 3.24 21.09
N ASN A 111 -12.62 1.94 21.38
CA ASN A 111 -12.25 1.30 22.64
C ASN A 111 -10.92 0.51 22.57
N ARG A 112 -10.10 0.73 21.53
CA ARG A 112 -8.79 0.07 21.42
C ARG A 112 -7.81 0.63 22.44
N SER A 113 -7.05 -0.25 23.10
CA SER A 113 -6.05 0.18 24.08
C SER A 113 -4.97 1.05 23.44
N VAL A 114 -4.66 2.19 24.06
CA VAL A 114 -3.56 3.07 23.67
C VAL A 114 -2.18 2.41 23.82
N SER A 115 -2.09 1.29 24.54
CA SER A 115 -0.86 0.51 24.68
C SER A 115 -0.57 -0.40 23.48
N LEU A 116 -1.55 -0.64 22.62
CA LEU A 116 -1.38 -1.39 21.39
C LEU A 116 -0.82 -0.47 20.29
N PRO A 117 -0.11 -1.01 19.28
CA PRO A 117 0.25 -0.25 18.10
C PRO A 117 -0.99 0.38 17.45
N TYR A 118 -0.87 1.52 16.76
CA TYR A 118 -2.02 2.24 16.19
C TYR A 118 -2.77 1.49 15.07
N MET A 119 -2.22 0.38 14.53
CA MET A 119 -2.89 -0.57 13.62
C MET A 119 -2.43 -2.02 13.87
N GLU A 120 -3.11 -3.01 13.27
CA GLU A 120 -2.70 -4.43 13.31
C GLU A 120 -1.40 -4.70 12.51
N SER A 121 -0.87 -5.93 12.57
CA SER A 121 0.33 -6.31 11.79
C SER A 121 0.14 -6.09 10.29
N ILE A 122 -1.01 -6.51 9.75
CA ILE A 122 -1.34 -6.35 8.32
C ILE A 122 -1.41 -4.86 7.96
N GLY A 123 -2.15 -4.06 8.73
CA GLY A 123 -2.27 -2.63 8.49
C GLY A 123 -0.91 -1.90 8.49
N ARG A 124 -0.03 -2.23 9.44
CA ARG A 124 1.33 -1.65 9.49
C ARG A 124 2.20 -2.10 8.32
N TYR A 125 2.14 -3.37 7.94
CA TYR A 125 2.84 -3.88 6.77
C TYR A 125 2.40 -3.15 5.49
N LEU A 126 1.09 -3.02 5.29
CA LEU A 126 0.51 -2.35 4.14
C LEU A 126 0.91 -0.87 4.08
N GLU A 127 0.95 -0.18 5.23
CA GLU A 127 1.41 1.20 5.29
C GLU A 127 2.86 1.35 4.80
N GLN A 128 3.75 0.46 5.22
CA GLN A 128 5.14 0.44 4.74
C GLN A 128 5.22 0.12 3.25
N ARG A 129 4.34 -0.76 2.76
CA ARG A 129 4.21 -1.14 1.34
C ARG A 129 3.64 -0.04 0.44
N SER A 130 2.91 0.92 1.01
CA SER A 130 2.35 2.05 0.26
C SER A 130 3.42 3.02 -0.25
N ILE A 131 4.61 3.01 0.37
CA ILE A 131 5.76 3.84 -0.02
C ILE A 131 6.40 3.23 -1.28
N ILE A 132 6.82 4.10 -2.19
CA ILE A 132 7.53 3.69 -3.41
C ILE A 132 9.03 3.64 -3.10
N GLY A 133 9.67 2.49 -3.38
CA GLY A 133 11.11 2.35 -3.30
C GLY A 133 11.54 0.89 -3.11
N ARG A 134 12.82 0.62 -3.41
CA ARG A 134 13.40 -0.74 -3.39
C ARG A 134 13.18 -1.47 -2.06
N ARG A 135 13.41 -0.78 -0.93
CA ARG A 135 13.22 -1.37 0.42
C ARG A 135 11.77 -1.75 0.70
N ALA A 136 10.81 -0.99 0.17
CA ALA A 136 9.41 -1.38 0.27
C ALA A 136 9.13 -2.56 -0.65
N ASP A 137 9.68 -2.57 -1.87
CA ASP A 137 9.51 -3.62 -2.88
C ASP A 137 9.99 -5.00 -2.42
N GLU A 138 11.11 -5.04 -1.70
CA GLU A 138 11.73 -6.24 -1.14
C GLU A 138 11.06 -6.75 0.15
N LEU A 139 10.16 -5.97 0.75
CA LEU A 139 9.55 -6.31 2.04
C LEU A 139 8.37 -7.29 1.88
N ASP A 140 8.57 -8.53 2.32
CA ASP A 140 7.52 -9.55 2.44
C ASP A 140 6.84 -9.52 3.82
N TYR A 141 5.62 -10.03 3.89
CA TYR A 141 4.83 -10.03 5.12
C TYR A 141 5.46 -10.88 6.23
N GLU A 142 6.04 -12.04 5.92
CA GLU A 142 6.61 -12.93 6.95
C GLU A 142 7.82 -12.29 7.62
N THR A 143 8.78 -11.77 6.84
CA THR A 143 9.93 -11.03 7.34
C THR A 143 9.48 -9.84 8.17
N PHE A 144 8.51 -9.05 7.70
CA PHE A 144 7.95 -7.94 8.47
C PHE A 144 7.39 -8.39 9.84
N THR A 145 6.62 -9.47 9.88
CA THR A 145 6.09 -9.97 11.16
C THR A 145 7.20 -10.46 12.07
N ASN A 146 8.21 -11.15 11.53
CA ASN A 146 9.37 -11.64 12.29
C ASN A 146 10.12 -10.49 12.96
N GLU A 147 10.39 -9.41 12.22
CA GLU A 147 11.10 -8.23 12.71
C GLU A 147 10.29 -7.43 13.75
N THR A 148 8.97 -7.35 13.57
CA THR A 148 8.12 -6.50 14.40
C THR A 148 7.51 -7.21 15.61
N ARG A 149 7.64 -8.54 15.72
CA ARG A 149 7.07 -9.36 16.82
C ARG A 149 7.38 -8.84 18.22
N ASP A 150 8.63 -8.43 18.46
CA ASP A 150 9.11 -8.04 19.80
C ASP A 150 9.27 -6.53 19.97
N THR A 151 8.91 -5.75 18.96
CA THR A 151 9.01 -4.29 19.03
C THR A 151 7.90 -3.75 19.94
N LYS A 152 8.25 -3.43 21.19
CA LYS A 152 7.37 -2.64 22.06
C LYS A 152 7.06 -1.35 21.31
N PHE A 153 5.79 -1.10 21.01
CA PHE A 153 5.37 0.14 20.37
C PHE A 153 5.84 1.32 21.23
N GLN A 154 6.73 2.13 20.68
CA GLN A 154 7.18 3.38 21.27
C GLN A 154 6.52 4.51 20.48
N PRO A 155 5.53 5.23 21.05
CA PRO A 155 5.05 6.44 20.40
C PRO A 155 6.24 7.41 20.27
N ILE A 156 6.24 8.19 19.19
CA ILE A 156 7.26 9.22 18.99
C ILE A 156 7.25 10.11 20.23
N LEU A 157 8.32 10.08 21.02
CA LEU A 157 8.52 10.96 22.19
C LEU A 157 8.89 12.35 21.68
N THR A 158 8.02 12.96 20.88
CA THR A 158 8.25 14.28 20.29
C THR A 158 8.11 15.34 21.36
N ASN A 159 9.22 15.53 22.09
CA ASN A 159 9.82 16.81 22.45
C ASN A 159 11.34 16.83 22.22
N GLN A 160 11.95 15.75 21.70
CA GLN A 160 13.42 15.64 21.65
C GLN A 160 14.08 15.98 20.31
N GLY A 161 13.34 16.24 19.23
CA GLY A 161 13.94 16.83 18.01
C GLY A 161 15.16 16.08 17.42
N ILE A 162 15.26 14.76 17.63
CA ILE A 162 16.34 13.93 17.08
C ILE A 162 15.73 12.95 16.09
N LEU A 163 16.02 13.15 14.80
CA LEU A 163 15.81 12.17 13.75
C LEU A 163 17.07 11.31 13.67
N ASN A 164 17.07 10.15 14.35
CA ASN A 164 18.14 9.17 14.17
C ASN A 164 17.81 8.31 12.94
N TRP A 165 18.56 8.54 11.86
CA TRP A 165 18.61 7.66 10.71
C TRP A 165 19.90 6.85 10.79
N ASN A 166 19.78 5.53 10.95
CA ASN A 166 20.85 4.56 10.65
C ASN A 166 20.35 3.62 9.56
#